data_AF-A0A168NTL8-F1
#
_entry.id   AF-A0A168NTL8-F1
#
_cell.length_a   1.000
_cell.length_b   1.000
_cell.length_c   1.000
_cell.angle_alpha   90.00
_cell.angle_beta   90.00
_cell.angle_gamma   90.00
#
_symmetry.space_group_name_H-M   'P 1'
#
loop_
_entity.id
_entity.type
_entity.pdbx_description
1 polymer ?
#
loop_
_entity_poly.entity_id
_entity_poly.type
_entity_poly.pdbx_seq_one_letter_code
_entity_poly.pdbx_strand_id
1 'polypeptide(L)'
;MTYKIISKCPVCSSKLLISKIKCPKCNTVIENDFEMSKFEYLTDSQLKFIEVFLKNRGNIKDVEKELGISYPTVRAKLDEVITALGYNVTKTNTVDKKKVVDMLDKGEITADQAIKMLNE
;
A
#
# COMPACT_ATOMS: atom_id res chain seq x y z
N MET A 1 -30.41 6.21 -3.78
CA MET A 1 -29.07 6.63 -3.29
C MET A 1 -28.30 5.38 -2.94
N THR A 2 -27.01 5.32 -3.28
CA THR A 2 -26.09 4.23 -2.91
C THR A 2 -25.14 4.73 -1.83
N TYR A 3 -24.81 3.88 -0.86
CA TYR A 3 -23.87 4.20 0.22
C TYR A 3 -22.63 3.31 0.10
N LYS A 4 -21.48 3.83 0.56
CA LYS A 4 -20.27 3.02 0.68
C LYS A 4 -20.50 1.92 1.72
N ILE A 5 -20.01 0.73 1.43
CA ILE A 5 -20.14 -0.41 2.34
C ILE A 5 -19.37 -0.16 3.64
N ILE A 6 -19.97 -0.55 4.77
CA ILE A 6 -19.30 -0.54 6.06
C ILE A 6 -18.53 -1.86 6.17
N SER A 7 -17.19 -1.81 6.13
CA SER A 7 -16.34 -3.01 6.13
C SER A 7 -15.88 -3.44 7.53
N LYS A 8 -16.04 -2.58 8.55
CA LYS A 8 -15.66 -2.85 9.95
C LYS A 8 -16.83 -2.64 10.90
N CYS A 9 -16.93 -3.53 11.88
CA CYS A 9 -17.94 -3.42 12.93
C CYS A 9 -17.67 -2.16 13.78
N PRO A 10 -18.63 -1.23 13.94
CA PRO A 10 -18.44 -0.01 14.74
C PRO A 10 -18.30 -0.29 16.25
N VAL A 11 -18.60 -1.52 16.70
CA VAL A 11 -18.51 -1.92 18.11
C VAL A 11 -17.14 -2.52 18.44
N CYS A 12 -16.66 -3.47 17.64
CA CYS A 12 -15.45 -4.24 17.93
C CYS A 12 -14.33 -4.09 16.88
N SER A 13 -14.54 -3.32 15.83
CA SER A 13 -13.61 -3.14 14.70
C SER A 13 -13.26 -4.40 13.91
N SER A 14 -13.91 -5.54 14.18
CA SER A 14 -13.77 -6.78 13.41
C SER A 14 -14.32 -6.62 11.98
N LYS A 15 -13.85 -7.47 11.07
CA LYS A 15 -14.33 -7.51 9.67
C LYS A 15 -15.80 -7.94 9.64
N LEU A 16 -16.59 -7.27 8.80
CA LEU A 16 -17.97 -7.64 8.55
C LEU A 16 -18.07 -8.57 7.33
N LEU A 17 -19.14 -9.35 7.28
CA LEU A 17 -19.53 -10.15 6.12
C LEU A 17 -20.74 -9.52 5.45
N ILE A 18 -20.86 -9.72 4.15
CA ILE A 18 -22.09 -9.36 3.42
C ILE A 18 -23.04 -10.55 3.60
N SER A 19 -24.24 -10.30 4.11
CA SER A 19 -25.25 -11.37 4.31
C SER A 19 -26.24 -11.50 3.15
N LYS A 20 -26.38 -10.47 2.33
CA LYS A 20 -27.41 -10.37 1.29
C LYS A 20 -26.97 -9.50 0.12
N ILE A 21 -27.07 -10.05 -1.09
CA ILE A 21 -26.82 -9.33 -2.35
C ILE A 21 -28.07 -9.37 -3.23
N LYS A 22 -28.33 -8.29 -3.96
CA LYS A 22 -29.50 -8.15 -4.84
C LYS A 22 -29.06 -7.80 -6.25
N CYS A 23 -29.51 -8.58 -7.24
CA CYS A 23 -29.33 -8.23 -8.64
C CYS A 23 -30.34 -7.15 -9.04
N PRO A 24 -29.91 -5.95 -9.49
CA PRO A 24 -30.84 -4.89 -9.88
C PRO A 24 -31.58 -5.17 -11.19
N LYS A 25 -31.09 -6.10 -12.02
CA LYS A 25 -31.68 -6.44 -13.33
C LYS A 25 -32.88 -7.39 -13.22
N CYS A 26 -32.75 -8.46 -12.42
CA CYS A 26 -33.76 -9.52 -12.31
C CYS A 26 -34.35 -9.66 -10.90
N ASN A 27 -33.96 -8.80 -9.95
CA ASN A 27 -34.40 -8.81 -8.55
C ASN A 27 -34.07 -10.08 -7.74
N THR A 28 -33.28 -11.00 -8.29
CA THR A 28 -32.79 -12.16 -7.53
C THR A 28 -32.02 -11.69 -6.30
N VAL A 29 -32.38 -12.26 -5.16
CA VAL A 29 -31.74 -12.06 -3.88
C VAL A 29 -30.97 -13.32 -3.53
N ILE A 30 -29.71 -13.18 -3.16
CA ILE A 30 -28.87 -14.29 -2.69
C ILE A 30 -28.46 -13.96 -1.26
N GLU A 31 -28.77 -14.87 -0.33
CA GLU A 31 -28.50 -14.74 1.10
C GLU A 31 -27.50 -15.82 1.51
N ASN A 32 -26.33 -15.39 1.96
CA ASN A 32 -25.23 -16.23 2.43
C ASN A 32 -24.17 -15.33 3.08
N ASP A 33 -23.16 -15.92 3.71
CA ASP A 33 -22.00 -15.21 4.22
C ASP A 33 -20.98 -15.02 3.08
N PHE A 34 -20.88 -13.79 2.56
CA PHE A 34 -19.90 -13.42 1.55
C PHE A 34 -18.77 -12.57 2.14
N GLU A 35 -17.55 -12.91 1.75
CA GLU A 35 -16.37 -12.09 2.06
C GLU A 35 -16.33 -10.84 1.18
N MET A 36 -15.88 -9.72 1.76
CA MET A 36 -15.49 -8.53 0.99
C MET A 36 -14.09 -8.72 0.41
N SER A 37 -13.79 -8.04 -0.70
CA SER A 37 -12.41 -8.06 -1.21
C SER A 37 -11.47 -7.32 -0.24
N LYS A 38 -10.17 -7.56 -0.41
CA LYS A 38 -9.13 -6.92 0.40
C LYS A 38 -9.16 -5.39 0.28
N PHE A 39 -9.67 -4.86 -0.84
CA PHE A 39 -9.71 -3.43 -1.12
C PHE A 39 -10.77 -2.70 -0.28
N GLU A 40 -11.87 -3.36 0.10
CA GLU A 40 -12.90 -2.77 0.97
C GLU A 40 -12.40 -2.45 2.38
N TYR A 41 -11.27 -3.04 2.78
CA TYR A 41 -10.63 -2.80 4.09
C TYR A 41 -9.56 -1.71 4.05
N LEU A 42 -9.22 -1.19 2.87
CA LEU A 42 -8.28 -0.09 2.73
C LEU A 42 -8.89 1.22 3.22
N THR A 43 -8.04 2.08 3.76
CA THR A 43 -8.45 3.44 4.14
C THR A 43 -8.71 4.29 2.89
N ASP A 44 -9.44 5.40 3.05
CA ASP A 44 -9.71 6.32 1.93
C ASP A 44 -8.42 6.90 1.32
N SER A 45 -7.39 7.13 2.14
CA SER A 45 -6.08 7.59 1.67
C SER A 45 -5.35 6.53 0.85
N GLN A 46 -5.41 5.26 1.26
CA GLN A 46 -4.84 4.13 0.54
C GLN A 46 -5.57 3.90 -0.79
N LEU A 47 -6.91 3.94 -0.80
CA LEU A 47 -7.70 3.83 -2.03
C LEU A 47 -7.36 4.94 -3.03
N LYS A 48 -7.31 6.19 -2.55
CA LYS A 48 -6.94 7.34 -3.39
C LYS A 48 -5.53 7.19 -3.96
N PHE A 49 -4.57 6.70 -3.16
CA PHE A 49 -3.22 6.44 -3.65
C PHE A 49 -3.21 5.38 -4.76
N ILE A 50 -3.93 4.27 -4.59
CA ILE A 50 -4.03 3.21 -5.60
C ILE A 50 -4.65 3.74 -6.90
N GLU A 51 -5.71 4.54 -6.81
CA GLU A 51 -6.36 5.15 -7.98
C GLU A 51 -5.37 6.00 -8.79
N VAL A 52 -4.62 6.87 -8.11
CA VAL A 52 -3.58 7.70 -8.76
C VAL A 52 -2.43 6.84 -9.29
N PHE A 53 -2.00 5.83 -8.54
CA PHE A 53 -0.93 4.93 -8.96
C PHE A 53 -1.30 4.17 -10.24
N LEU A 54 -2.51 3.60 -10.31
CA LEU A 54 -3.01 2.89 -11.49
C LEU A 54 -3.26 3.82 -12.68
N LYS A 55 -3.81 5.02 -12.44
CA LYS A 55 -3.98 6.07 -13.47
C LYS A 55 -2.65 6.41 -14.15
N ASN A 56 -1.57 6.46 -13.38
CA ASN A 56 -0.21 6.69 -13.87
C ASN A 56 0.53 5.41 -14.29
N ARG A 57 -0.17 4.28 -14.47
CA ARG A 57 0.39 2.98 -14.90
C ARG A 57 1.54 2.49 -14.02
N GLY A 58 1.55 2.89 -12.75
CA GLY A 58 2.62 2.59 -11.79
C GLY A 58 3.92 3.38 -11.99
N ASN A 59 3.93 4.42 -12.83
CA ASN A 59 5.10 5.29 -12.97
C ASN A 59 5.27 6.18 -11.73
N ILE A 60 6.25 5.84 -10.89
CA ILE A 60 6.53 6.55 -9.63
C ILE A 60 6.77 8.05 -9.83
N LYS A 61 7.44 8.44 -10.93
CA LYS A 61 7.73 9.87 -11.21
C LYS A 61 6.46 10.66 -11.50
N ASP A 62 5.54 10.07 -12.25
CA ASP A 62 4.27 10.71 -12.60
C ASP A 62 3.36 10.79 -11.35
N VAL A 63 3.38 9.75 -10.51
CA VAL A 63 2.67 9.73 -9.22
C VAL A 63 3.23 10.79 -8.26
N GLU A 64 4.55 10.93 -8.16
CA GLU A 64 5.22 11.99 -7.38
C GLU A 64 4.77 13.37 -7.83
N LYS A 65 4.74 13.61 -9.15
CA LYS A 65 4.30 14.88 -9.72
C LYS A 65 2.81 15.15 -9.47
N GLU A 66 1.95 14.15 -9.59
CA GLU A 66 0.50 14.30 -9.39
C GLU A 66 0.14 14.49 -7.92
N LEU A 67 0.81 13.79 -7.01
CA LEU A 67 0.56 13.89 -5.57
C LEU A 67 1.34 15.02 -4.89
N GLY A 68 2.36 15.59 -5.55
CA GLY A 68 3.22 16.62 -4.99
C GLY A 68 4.07 16.14 -3.81
N ILE A 69 4.45 14.85 -3.82
CA ILE A 69 5.22 14.22 -2.73
C ILE A 69 6.51 13.62 -3.27
N SER A 70 7.54 13.54 -2.43
CA SER A 70 8.84 13.01 -2.84
C SER A 70 8.79 11.52 -3.22
N TYR A 71 9.69 11.09 -4.10
CA TYR A 71 9.87 9.68 -4.48
C TYR A 71 9.88 8.70 -3.28
N PRO A 72 10.63 8.95 -2.17
CA PRO A 72 10.59 8.06 -0.99
C PRO A 72 9.19 7.96 -0.36
N THR A 73 8.42 9.04 -0.41
CA THR A 73 7.05 9.07 0.12
C THR A 73 6.10 8.24 -0.74
N VAL A 74 6.24 8.29 -2.07
CA VAL A 74 5.45 7.42 -2.98
C VAL A 74 5.76 5.95 -2.70
N ARG A 75 7.04 5.59 -2.54
CA ARG A 75 7.45 4.23 -2.19
C ARG A 75 6.89 3.78 -0.84
N ALA A 76 7.01 4.61 0.20
CA ALA A 76 6.46 4.29 1.51
C ALA A 76 4.93 4.06 1.47
N LYS A 77 4.19 4.87 0.71
CA LYS A 77 2.75 4.69 0.51
C LYS A 77 2.41 3.40 -0.25
N LEU A 78 3.21 3.06 -1.26
CA LEU A 78 3.06 1.81 -1.99
C LEU A 78 3.26 0.60 -1.06
N ASP A 79 4.32 0.63 -0.25
CA ASP A 79 4.63 -0.43 0.72
C ASP A 79 3.53 -0.56 1.79
N GLU A 80 3.00 0.57 2.27
CA GLU A 80 1.87 0.60 3.19
C GLU A 80 0.64 -0.11 2.62
N VAL A 81 0.29 0.19 1.35
CA VAL A 81 -0.81 -0.45 0.64
C VAL A 81 -0.58 -1.94 0.42
N ILE A 82 0.61 -2.34 -0.03
CA ILE A 82 0.96 -3.75 -0.23
C ILE A 82 0.79 -4.53 1.07
N THR A 83 1.25 -3.95 2.19
CA THR A 83 1.09 -4.52 3.54
C THR A 83 -0.38 -4.61 3.93
N ALA A 84 -1.17 -3.55 3.71
CA ALA A 84 -2.60 -3.53 4.03
C ALA A 84 -3.41 -4.57 3.23
N LEU A 85 -2.98 -4.89 2.02
CA LEU A 85 -3.51 -5.98 1.19
C LEU A 85 -3.05 -7.39 1.64
N GLY A 86 -2.24 -7.47 2.70
CA GLY A 86 -1.74 -8.71 3.28
C GLY A 86 -0.60 -9.34 2.48
N TYR A 87 0.12 -8.58 1.68
CA TYR A 87 1.33 -9.03 1.00
C TYR A 87 2.56 -8.63 1.80
N ASN A 88 3.58 -9.48 1.79
CA ASN A 88 4.85 -9.15 2.40
C ASN A 88 5.62 -8.17 1.49
N VAL A 89 5.88 -6.97 2.01
CA VAL A 89 6.91 -6.12 1.44
C VAL A 89 8.24 -6.70 1.92
N THR A 90 8.86 -7.58 1.12
CA THR A 90 10.30 -7.77 1.25
C THR A 90 10.90 -6.40 1.01
N LYS A 91 11.40 -5.75 2.06
CA LYS A 91 12.33 -4.64 1.91
C LYS A 91 13.47 -5.19 1.08
N THR A 92 13.40 -5.03 -0.25
CA THR A 92 14.56 -5.19 -1.11
C THR A 92 15.60 -4.31 -0.44
N ASN A 93 16.72 -4.92 -0.05
CA ASN A 93 17.86 -4.27 0.57
C ASN A 93 18.34 -3.10 -0.30
N THR A 94 17.61 -1.99 -0.33
CA THR A 94 18.18 -0.70 -0.66
C THR A 94 19.10 -0.47 0.50
N VAL A 95 20.37 -0.83 0.30
CA VAL A 95 21.45 -0.54 1.23
C VAL A 95 21.20 0.87 1.71
N ASP A 96 20.92 0.97 3.00
CA ASP A 96 20.46 2.20 3.64
C ASP A 96 21.66 3.13 3.55
N LYS A 97 21.75 3.92 2.46
CA LYS A 97 22.97 4.66 2.09
C LYS A 97 23.44 5.52 3.25
N LYS A 98 22.48 5.95 4.07
CA LYS A 98 22.68 6.65 5.32
C LYS A 98 23.48 5.85 6.34
N LYS A 99 23.17 4.56 6.54
CA LYS A 99 23.96 3.65 7.41
C LYS A 99 25.37 3.42 6.88
N VAL A 100 25.54 3.26 5.56
CA VAL A 100 26.89 3.08 4.99
C VAL A 100 27.73 4.35 5.18
N VAL A 101 27.14 5.53 5.00
CA VAL A 101 27.81 6.81 5.29
C VAL A 101 28.12 6.95 6.79
N ASP A 102 27.18 6.62 7.68
CA ASP A 102 27.41 6.68 9.13
C ASP A 102 28.53 5.72 9.58
N MET A 103 28.63 4.53 8.98
CA MET A 103 29.70 3.55 9.26
C MET A 103 31.06 4.04 8.74
N LEU A 104 31.08 4.74 7.59
CA LEU A 104 32.29 5.36 7.07
C LEU A 104 32.77 6.51 7.97
N ASP A 105 31.86 7.36 8.42
CA ASP A 105 32.17 8.49 9.32
C ASP A 105 32.69 8.02 10.68
N LYS A 106 32.21 6.87 11.16
CA LYS A 106 32.70 6.22 12.39
C LYS A 106 33.99 5.42 12.20
N GLY A 107 34.47 5.26 10.97
CA GLY A 107 35.65 4.46 10.64
C GLY A 107 35.43 2.94 10.78
N GLU A 108 34.18 2.49 10.82
CA GLU A 108 33.82 1.06 10.91
C GLU A 108 34.05 0.32 9.58
N ILE A 109 34.06 1.06 8.47
CA ILE A 109 34.34 0.56 7.12
C ILE A 109 35.28 1.50 6.36
N THR A 110 35.98 0.98 5.36
CA THR A 110 36.80 1.80 4.45
C THR A 110 35.99 2.38 3.30
N ALA A 111 36.52 3.42 2.64
CA ALA A 111 35.89 4.02 1.47
C ALA A 111 35.60 2.99 0.35
N ASP A 112 36.52 2.05 0.12
CA ASP A 112 36.35 0.98 -0.87
C ASP A 112 35.23 -0.01 -0.48
N GLN A 113 35.11 -0.33 0.81
CA GLN A 113 34.03 -1.17 1.33
C GLN A 113 32.67 -0.47 1.21
N ALA A 114 32.61 0.82 1.49
CA ALA A 114 31.41 1.63 1.32
C ALA A 114 30.96 1.68 -0.15
N ILE A 115 31.90 1.88 -1.09
CA ILE A 115 31.61 1.90 -2.53
C ILE A 115 31.07 0.54 -2.99
N LYS A 116 31.63 -0.57 -2.50
CA LYS A 116 31.16 -1.91 -2.84
C LYS A 116 29.74 -2.17 -2.29
N MET A 117 29.48 -1.77 -1.06
CA MET A 117 28.15 -1.87 -0.43
C MET A 117 27.09 -0.99 -1.11
N LEU A 118 27.47 0.16 -1.70
CA LEU A 118 26.53 1.07 -2.36
C LEU A 118 26.20 0.69 -3.81
N ASN A 119 27.01 -0.18 -4.43
CA ASN A 119 26.91 -0.58 -5.83
C ASN A 119 26.33 -2.01 -6.02
N GLU A 120 26.04 -2.73 -4.94
CA GLU A 120 25.18 -3.93 -4.91
C GLU A 120 23.71 -3.54 -4.64
#